data_AF-A0A554XCD7-F1
#
_entry.id   AF-A0A554XCD7-F1
#
_cell.length_a   1.000
_cell.length_b   1.000
_cell.length_c   1.000
_cell.angle_alpha   90.00
_cell.angle_beta   90.00
_cell.angle_gamma   90.00
#
_symmetry.space_group_name_H-M   'P 1'
#
loop_
_entity.id
_entity.type
_entity.pdbx_description
1 polymer ?
#
loop_
_entity_poly.entity_id
_entity_poly.type
_entity_poly.pdbx_seq_one_letter_code
_entity_poly.pdbx_strand_id
1 'polypeptide(L)'
;MALPALYELAADYRQALEKLAELDLPDEVVQDTLEGLKGEIEVKAANVAAFVRNLEATAAAIRQAEESMAARRKALEARAERIRSYLLANLQACGITKIECPWFVVAIRKNPPSAEIVDEALLPERFLVAPPPPPPRPDKRAILEALKAGEEVPGARLTQGVRVEIR
;
A
#
# COMPACT_ATOMS: atom_id res chain seq x y z
N MET A 1 16.04 11.60 -34.33
CA MET A 1 15.05 12.53 -33.76
C MET A 1 14.54 11.92 -32.46
N ALA A 2 14.42 12.71 -31.41
CA ALA A 2 13.79 12.25 -30.16
C ALA A 2 12.29 12.04 -30.40
N LEU A 3 11.73 10.96 -29.87
CA LEU A 3 10.28 10.74 -29.91
C LEU A 3 9.61 11.67 -28.89
N PRO A 4 8.59 12.45 -29.28
CA PRO A 4 7.94 13.41 -28.39
C PRO A 4 7.31 12.72 -27.18
N ALA A 5 7.24 13.45 -26.07
CA ALA A 5 6.57 12.99 -24.86
C ALA A 5 5.04 13.11 -24.99
N LEU A 6 4.29 12.28 -24.26
CA LEU A 6 2.82 12.29 -24.34
C LEU A 6 2.23 13.66 -23.95
N TYR A 7 2.87 14.37 -23.02
CA TYR A 7 2.42 15.71 -22.62
C TYR A 7 2.68 16.76 -23.71
N GLU A 8 3.69 16.58 -24.55
CA GLU A 8 4.02 17.46 -25.68
C GLU A 8 2.99 17.25 -26.78
N LEU A 9 2.74 16.00 -27.17
CA LEU A 9 1.69 15.65 -28.13
C LEU A 9 0.31 16.17 -27.69
N ALA A 10 -0.03 16.04 -26.41
CA ALA A 10 -1.29 16.57 -25.87
C ALA A 10 -1.33 18.12 -25.82
N ALA A 11 -0.19 18.80 -25.71
CA ALA A 11 -0.11 20.25 -25.83
C ALA A 11 -0.28 20.68 -27.29
N ASP A 12 0.39 20.00 -28.23
CA ASP A 12 0.31 20.25 -29.66
C ASP A 12 -1.10 20.04 -30.19
N TYR A 13 -1.78 18.97 -29.77
CA TYR A 13 -3.18 18.72 -30.13
C TYR A 13 -4.11 19.83 -29.63
N ARG A 14 -3.94 20.30 -28.38
CA ARG A 14 -4.75 21.41 -27.85
C ARG A 14 -4.49 22.71 -28.60
N GLN A 15 -3.23 23.02 -28.88
CA GLN A 15 -2.85 24.22 -29.61
C GLN A 15 -3.37 24.20 -31.06
N ALA A 16 -3.35 23.03 -31.72
CA ALA A 16 -3.93 22.86 -33.04
C ALA A 16 -5.45 23.07 -33.01
N LEU A 17 -6.13 22.54 -31.99
CA LEU A 17 -7.58 22.69 -31.81
C LEU A 17 -7.99 24.16 -31.62
N GLU A 18 -7.24 24.92 -30.82
CA GLU A 18 -7.46 26.36 -30.63
C GLU A 18 -7.20 27.16 -31.92
N LYS A 19 -6.06 26.95 -32.58
CA LYS A 19 -5.69 27.68 -33.80
C LYS A 19 -6.61 27.39 -34.98
N LEU A 20 -7.00 26.12 -35.17
CA LEU A 20 -7.89 25.73 -36.26
C LEU A 20 -9.32 26.24 -36.04
N ALA A 21 -9.74 26.47 -34.79
CA ALA A 21 -11.03 27.10 -34.50
C ALA A 21 -11.05 28.61 -34.82
N GLU A 22 -9.90 29.28 -34.85
CA GLU A 22 -9.76 30.69 -35.22
C GLU A 22 -9.58 30.92 -36.73
N LEU A 23 -9.19 29.88 -37.47
CA LEU A 23 -8.95 29.93 -38.90
C LEU A 23 -10.21 29.51 -39.66
N ASP A 24 -10.67 30.33 -40.61
CA ASP A 24 -11.80 30.03 -41.50
C ASP A 24 -11.36 29.04 -42.60
N LEU A 25 -10.97 27.83 -42.17
CA LEU A 25 -10.52 26.73 -43.02
C LEU A 25 -11.68 25.77 -43.34
N PRO A 26 -11.64 25.06 -44.47
CA PRO A 26 -12.60 23.99 -44.75
C PRO A 26 -12.55 22.91 -43.66
N ASP A 27 -13.73 22.45 -43.22
CA ASP A 27 -13.88 21.45 -42.16
C ASP A 27 -13.05 20.18 -42.40
N GLU A 28 -12.91 19.73 -43.65
CA GLU A 28 -12.11 18.55 -44.01
C GLU A 28 -10.63 18.70 -43.65
N VAL A 29 -10.05 19.88 -43.87
CA VAL A 29 -8.62 20.15 -43.58
C VAL A 29 -8.36 20.21 -42.07
N VAL A 30 -9.33 20.74 -41.32
CA VAL A 30 -9.29 20.79 -39.86
C VAL A 30 -9.36 19.36 -39.30
N GLN A 31 -10.25 18.53 -39.84
CA GLN A 31 -10.40 17.14 -39.39
C GLN A 31 -9.17 16.29 -39.69
N ASP A 32 -8.63 16.32 -40.90
CA ASP A 32 -7.44 15.55 -41.29
C ASP A 32 -6.24 15.85 -40.37
N THR A 33 -6.04 17.14 -40.05
CA THR A 33 -4.93 17.58 -39.20
C THR A 33 -5.10 17.11 -37.75
N LEU A 34 -6.32 17.21 -37.20
CA LEU A 34 -6.62 16.74 -35.84
C LEU A 34 -6.58 15.21 -35.73
N GLU A 35 -6.99 14.48 -36.77
CA GLU A 35 -6.95 13.02 -36.78
C GLU A 35 -5.51 12.49 -36.77
N GLY A 36 -4.60 13.10 -37.52
CA GLY A 36 -3.18 12.76 -37.50
C GLY A 36 -2.55 12.92 -36.11
N LEU A 37 -2.76 14.08 -35.47
CA LEU A 37 -2.25 14.35 -34.11
C LEU A 37 -2.87 13.43 -33.06
N LYS A 38 -4.16 13.10 -33.20
CA LYS A 38 -4.85 12.15 -32.32
C LYS A 38 -4.25 10.75 -32.43
N GLY A 39 -3.95 10.29 -33.65
CA GLY A 39 -3.31 9.00 -33.89
C GLY A 39 -1.95 8.87 -33.19
N GLU A 40 -1.13 9.92 -33.21
CA GLU A 40 0.16 9.93 -32.50
C GLU A 40 -0.01 9.85 -30.97
N ILE A 41 -1.00 10.57 -30.42
CA ILE A 41 -1.37 10.49 -28.99
C ILE A 41 -1.83 9.09 -28.62
N GLU A 42 -2.71 8.47 -29.43
CA GLU A 42 -3.25 7.13 -29.17
C GLU A 42 -2.14 6.08 -29.13
N VAL A 43 -1.23 6.10 -30.10
CA VAL A 43 -0.07 5.19 -30.13
C VAL A 43 0.83 5.40 -28.91
N LYS A 44 1.13 6.65 -28.56
CA LYS A 44 1.96 6.93 -27.39
C LYS A 44 1.28 6.53 -26.08
N ALA A 45 -0.02 6.79 -25.95
CA ALA A 45 -0.82 6.42 -24.78
C ALA A 45 -0.90 4.89 -24.63
N ALA A 46 -1.10 4.15 -25.72
CA ALA A 46 -1.08 2.69 -25.71
C ALA A 46 0.28 2.14 -25.26
N ASN A 47 1.39 2.70 -25.74
CA ASN A 47 2.74 2.31 -25.32
C ASN A 47 2.99 2.62 -23.83
N VAL A 48 2.57 3.78 -23.35
CA VAL A 48 2.67 4.14 -21.92
C VAL A 48 1.82 3.19 -21.08
N ALA A 49 0.60 2.88 -21.50
CA ALA A 49 -0.28 1.93 -20.81
C ALA A 49 0.34 0.52 -20.77
N ALA A 50 0.91 0.04 -21.88
CA ALA A 50 1.62 -1.24 -21.93
C ALA A 50 2.81 -1.27 -20.96
N PHE A 51 3.56 -0.16 -20.87
CA PHE A 51 4.66 -0.04 -19.90
C PHE A 51 4.16 -0.07 -18.45
N VAL A 52 3.05 0.61 -18.15
CA VAL A 52 2.41 0.54 -16.82
C VAL A 52 2.01 -0.90 -16.49
N ARG A 53 1.39 -1.65 -17.41
CA ARG A 53 1.04 -3.06 -17.18
C ARG A 53 2.26 -3.93 -16.92
N ASN A 54 3.36 -3.69 -17.61
CA ASN A 54 4.62 -4.41 -17.34
C ASN A 54 5.16 -4.11 -15.93
N LEU A 55 5.07 -2.86 -15.48
CA LEU A 55 5.46 -2.49 -14.11
C LEU A 55 4.54 -3.15 -13.08
N GLU A 56 3.23 -3.14 -13.30
CA GLU A 56 2.25 -3.79 -12.41
C GLU A 56 2.48 -5.30 -12.32
N ALA A 57 2.70 -5.97 -13.45
CA ALA A 57 3.02 -7.40 -13.49
C ALA A 57 4.33 -7.70 -12.75
N THR A 58 5.36 -6.87 -12.95
CA THR A 58 6.64 -7.00 -12.25
C THR A 58 6.48 -6.80 -10.75
N ALA A 59 5.74 -5.78 -10.32
CA ALA A 59 5.46 -5.51 -8.91
C ALA A 59 4.68 -6.66 -8.26
N ALA A 60 3.71 -7.25 -8.95
CA ALA A 60 2.99 -8.43 -8.48
C ALA A 60 3.91 -9.64 -8.28
N ALA A 61 4.83 -9.90 -9.23
CA ALA A 61 5.81 -10.97 -9.12
C ALA A 61 6.77 -10.75 -7.93
N ILE A 62 7.25 -9.51 -7.73
CA ILE A 62 8.10 -9.16 -6.58
C ILE A 62 7.36 -9.41 -5.27
N ARG A 63 6.11 -8.96 -5.14
CA ARG A 63 5.29 -9.17 -3.94
C ARG A 63 5.13 -10.66 -3.61
N GLN A 64 4.89 -11.50 -4.62
CA GLN A 64 4.79 -12.94 -4.41
C GLN A 64 6.11 -13.53 -3.88
N ALA A 65 7.25 -13.08 -4.41
CA ALA A 65 8.56 -13.49 -3.93
C ALA A 65 8.82 -13.03 -2.48
N GLU A 66 8.44 -11.80 -2.14
CA GLU A 66 8.54 -11.26 -0.77
C GLU A 66 7.71 -12.07 0.22
N GLU A 67 6.46 -12.42 -0.13
CA GLU A 67 5.58 -13.23 0.72
C GLU A 67 6.21 -14.62 0.98
N SER A 68 6.79 -15.24 -0.05
CA SER A 68 7.51 -16.52 0.07
C SER A 68 8.76 -16.41 0.96
N MET A 69 9.57 -15.36 0.78
CA MET A 69 10.75 -15.12 1.61
C MET A 69 10.37 -14.83 3.06
N ALA A 70 9.32 -14.05 3.30
CA ALA A 70 8.80 -13.75 4.63
C ALA A 70 8.29 -15.02 5.32
N ALA A 71 7.59 -15.90 4.59
CA ALA A 71 7.16 -17.19 5.11
C ALA A 71 8.36 -18.08 5.49
N ARG A 72 9.40 -18.14 4.64
CA ARG A 72 10.63 -18.89 4.92
C ARG A 72 11.37 -18.34 6.14
N ARG A 73 11.49 -17.02 6.28
CA ARG A 73 12.06 -16.36 7.47
C ARG A 73 11.31 -16.77 8.73
N LYS A 74 9.98 -16.62 8.74
CA LYS A 74 9.12 -17.01 9.88
C LYS A 74 9.27 -18.49 10.23
N ALA A 75 9.38 -19.38 9.24
CA ALA A 75 9.58 -20.81 9.48
C ALA A 75 10.94 -21.11 10.14
N LEU A 76 12.01 -20.40 9.74
CA LEU A 76 13.33 -20.52 10.34
C LEU A 76 13.34 -19.97 11.78
N GLU A 77 12.71 -18.83 12.03
CA GLU A 77 12.55 -18.26 13.37
C GLU A 77 11.80 -19.22 14.30
N ALA A 78 10.66 -19.75 13.84
CA ALA A 78 9.89 -20.73 14.60
C ALA A 78 10.71 -22.01 14.88
N ARG A 79 11.52 -22.46 13.91
CA ARG A 79 12.41 -23.62 14.10
C ARG A 79 13.50 -23.31 15.13
N ALA A 80 14.13 -22.14 15.05
CA ALA A 80 15.14 -21.72 16.02
C ALA A 80 14.57 -21.66 17.43
N GLU A 81 13.34 -21.15 17.59
CA GLU A 81 12.67 -21.08 18.89
C GLU A 81 12.34 -22.47 19.46
N ARG A 82 11.86 -23.39 18.61
CA ARG A 82 11.66 -24.80 19.01
C ARG A 82 12.97 -25.44 19.49
N ILE A 83 14.07 -25.20 18.79
CA ILE A 83 15.39 -25.73 19.16
C ILE A 83 15.89 -25.08 20.47
N ARG A 84 15.66 -23.78 20.66
CA ARG A 84 15.98 -23.08 21.92
C ARG A 84 15.18 -23.66 23.09
N SER A 85 13.89 -23.91 22.89
CA SER A 85 13.01 -24.54 23.89
C SER A 85 13.47 -25.97 24.22
N TYR A 86 13.84 -26.76 23.20
CA TYR A 86 14.44 -28.08 23.38
C TYR A 86 15.74 -28.00 24.20
N LEU A 87 16.64 -27.07 23.85
CA LEU A 87 17.89 -26.86 24.59
C LEU A 87 17.61 -26.51 26.05
N LEU A 88 16.70 -25.56 26.31
CA LEU A 88 16.31 -25.16 27.65
C LEU A 88 15.78 -26.36 28.46
N ALA A 89 14.84 -27.12 27.89
CA ALA A 89 14.23 -28.26 28.57
C ALA A 89 15.26 -29.33 28.96
N ASN A 90 16.21 -29.65 28.08
CA ASN A 90 17.26 -30.63 28.36
C ASN A 90 18.26 -30.10 29.40
N LEU A 91 18.68 -28.85 29.31
CA LEU A 91 19.58 -28.24 30.29
C LEU A 91 18.94 -28.20 31.68
N GLN A 92 17.64 -27.89 31.77
CA GLN A 92 16.87 -27.95 33.01
C GLN A 92 16.78 -29.38 33.55
N ALA A 93 16.48 -30.37 32.71
CA ALA A 93 16.39 -31.77 33.10
C ALA A 93 17.74 -32.32 33.63
N CYS A 94 18.86 -31.87 33.06
CA CYS A 94 20.20 -32.22 33.51
C CYS A 94 20.70 -31.38 34.70
N GLY A 95 19.95 -30.37 35.17
CA GLY A 95 20.40 -29.45 36.21
C GLY A 95 21.57 -28.54 35.80
N ILE A 96 21.85 -28.41 34.49
CA ILE A 96 22.97 -27.63 33.97
C ILE A 96 22.51 -26.19 33.76
N THR A 97 23.09 -25.25 34.50
CA THR A 97 22.73 -23.82 34.44
C THR A 97 23.63 -23.01 33.51
N LYS A 98 24.84 -23.49 33.21
CA LYS A 98 25.83 -22.80 32.39
C LYS A 98 26.70 -23.80 31.63
N ILE A 99 26.91 -23.55 30.34
CA ILE A 99 27.87 -24.24 29.48
C ILE A 99 28.75 -23.18 28.83
N GLU A 100 30.06 -23.30 29.00
CA GLU A 100 31.04 -22.47 28.32
C GLU A 100 31.65 -23.27 27.17
N CYS A 101 31.66 -22.69 25.97
CA CYS A 101 32.44 -23.22 24.86
C CYS A 101 33.40 -22.11 24.36
N PRO A 102 34.44 -22.46 23.58
CA PRO A 102 35.41 -21.48 23.09
C PRO A 102 34.80 -20.33 22.28
N TRP A 103 33.58 -20.50 21.77
CA TRP A 103 32.92 -19.57 20.85
C TRP A 103 31.80 -18.75 21.50
N PHE A 104 31.14 -19.29 22.52
CA PHE A 104 30.00 -18.65 23.20
C PHE A 104 29.68 -19.32 24.55
N VAL A 105 28.84 -18.66 25.34
CA VAL A 105 28.36 -19.19 26.63
C VAL A 105 26.85 -19.37 26.55
N VAL A 106 26.35 -20.54 26.93
CA VAL A 106 24.93 -20.82 27.11
C VAL A 106 24.64 -20.79 28.61
N ALA A 107 23.72 -19.92 29.04
CA ALA A 107 23.32 -19.82 30.43
C ALA A 107 21.80 -19.73 30.57
N ILE A 108 21.24 -20.48 31.52
CA ILE A 108 19.84 -20.33 31.92
C ILE A 108 19.75 -19.13 32.87
N ARG A 109 18.85 -18.20 32.56
CA ARG A 109 18.55 -17.03 33.39
C ARG A 109 17.06 -17.02 33.71
N LYS A 110 16.70 -16.50 34.88
CA LYS A 110 15.30 -16.19 35.19
C LYS A 110 14.94 -14.90 34.47
N ASN A 111 13.84 -14.91 33.73
CA ASN A 111 13.26 -13.70 33.19
C ASN A 111 12.72 -12.81 34.34
N PRO A 112 12.62 -11.49 34.14
CA PRO A 112 11.95 -10.63 35.11
C PRO A 112 10.52 -11.16 35.36
N PRO A 113 10.00 -11.05 36.60
CA PRO A 113 8.67 -11.51 36.92
C PRO A 113 7.64 -10.77 36.06
N SER A 114 6.80 -11.54 35.36
CA SER A 114 5.66 -11.01 34.60
C SER A 114 4.36 -11.34 35.34
N ALA A 115 3.44 -10.38 35.39
CA ALA A 115 2.09 -10.64 35.86
C ALA A 115 1.32 -11.37 34.74
N GLU A 116 0.91 -12.61 35.00
CA GLU A 116 -0.03 -13.35 34.16
C GLU A 116 -1.44 -13.08 34.68
N ILE A 117 -2.31 -12.56 33.80
CA ILE A 117 -3.71 -12.33 34.15
C ILE A 117 -4.46 -13.63 33.86
N VAL A 118 -4.88 -14.33 34.92
CA VAL A 118 -5.59 -15.61 34.83
C VAL A 118 -7.09 -15.40 34.58
N ASP A 119 -7.66 -14.35 35.18
CA ASP A 119 -9.05 -13.94 34.99
C ASP A 119 -9.18 -12.42 35.16
N GLU A 120 -9.57 -11.73 34.10
CA GLU A 120 -9.77 -10.28 34.10
C GLU A 120 -10.97 -9.84 34.95
N ALA A 121 -12.00 -10.69 35.09
CA ALA A 121 -13.22 -10.34 35.84
C ALA A 121 -13.00 -10.33 37.35
N LEU A 122 -11.97 -11.04 37.83
CA LEU A 122 -11.56 -11.04 39.23
C LEU A 122 -10.58 -9.92 39.56
N LEU A 123 -10.08 -9.16 38.57
CA LEU A 123 -9.18 -8.05 38.81
C LEU A 123 -9.92 -6.88 39.48
N PRO A 124 -9.46 -6.41 40.65
CA PRO A 124 -9.95 -5.18 41.23
C PRO A 124 -9.84 -4.00 40.26
N GLU A 125 -10.81 -3.08 40.28
CA GLU A 125 -10.87 -1.90 39.40
C GLU A 125 -9.57 -1.07 39.38
N ARG A 126 -8.81 -1.05 40.47
CA ARG A 126 -7.50 -0.38 40.56
C ARG A 126 -6.44 -0.91 39.59
N PHE A 127 -6.62 -2.10 39.02
CA PHE A 127 -5.72 -2.70 38.02
C PHE A 127 -6.28 -2.62 36.60
N LEU A 128 -7.51 -2.15 36.42
CA LEU A 128 -8.16 -2.01 35.13
C LEU A 128 -8.00 -0.57 34.64
N VAL A 129 -7.35 -0.41 33.49
CA VAL A 129 -7.31 0.90 32.80
C VAL A 129 -8.48 0.94 31.84
N ALA A 130 -9.55 1.65 32.21
CA ALA A 130 -10.63 1.93 31.29
C ALA A 130 -10.07 2.79 30.14
N PRO A 131 -10.15 2.35 28.87
CA PRO A 131 -9.74 3.19 27.76
C PRO A 131 -10.63 4.45 27.74
N PRO A 132 -10.06 5.64 27.44
CA PRO A 132 -10.86 6.84 27.27
C PRO A 132 -11.91 6.60 26.17
N PRO A 133 -13.15 7.10 26.31
CA PRO A 133 -14.16 6.95 25.28
C PRO A 133 -13.62 7.50 23.95
N PRO A 134 -13.76 6.76 22.84
CA PRO A 134 -13.24 7.22 21.56
C PRO A 134 -13.92 8.56 21.20
N PRO A 135 -13.16 9.56 20.70
CA PRO A 135 -13.75 10.82 20.27
C PRO A 135 -14.78 10.56 19.16
N PRO A 136 -15.83 11.39 19.05
CA PRO A 136 -16.81 11.26 17.98
C PRO A 136 -16.09 11.31 16.63
N ARG A 137 -16.18 10.20 15.89
CA ARG A 137 -15.57 10.08 14.56
C ARG A 137 -16.59 10.54 13.52
N PRO A 138 -16.22 11.40 12.57
CA PRO A 138 -17.12 11.79 11.49
C PRO A 138 -17.49 10.56 10.66
N ASP A 139 -18.79 10.31 10.51
CA ASP A 139 -19.29 9.28 9.61
C ASP A 139 -19.20 9.78 8.17
N LYS A 140 -18.10 9.40 7.52
CA LYS A 140 -17.83 9.77 6.13
C LYS A 140 -18.89 9.26 5.16
N ARG A 141 -19.63 8.19 5.48
CA ARG A 141 -20.68 7.66 4.61
C ARG A 141 -21.92 8.54 4.70
N ALA A 142 -22.37 8.84 5.91
CA ALA A 142 -23.49 9.75 6.13
C ALA A 142 -23.21 11.15 5.55
N ILE A 143 -21.99 11.67 5.75
CA ILE A 143 -21.56 12.95 5.17
C ILE A 143 -21.56 12.89 3.63
N LEU A 144 -21.07 11.81 3.02
CA LEU A 144 -21.07 11.65 1.57
C LEU A 144 -22.50 11.55 1.00
N GLU A 145 -23.40 10.85 1.69
CA GLU A 145 -24.81 10.73 1.30
C GLU A 145 -25.53 12.09 1.38
N ALA A 146 -25.35 12.83 2.47
CA ALA A 146 -25.89 14.19 2.62
C ALA A 146 -25.35 15.15 1.54
N LEU A 147 -24.03 15.15 1.30
CA LEU A 147 -23.42 15.96 0.24
C LEU A 147 -23.89 15.58 -1.17
N LYS A 148 -24.20 14.29 -1.42
CA LYS A 148 -24.79 13.84 -2.69
C LYS A 148 -26.26 14.22 -2.84
N ALA A 149 -27.00 14.29 -1.74
CA ALA A 149 -28.39 14.73 -1.69
C ALA A 149 -28.55 16.25 -1.85
N GLY A 150 -27.44 17.01 -1.88
CA GLY A 150 -27.45 18.47 -2.00
C GLY A 150 -27.53 19.20 -0.66
N GLU A 151 -27.37 18.50 0.46
CA GLU A 151 -27.28 19.12 1.78
C GLU A 151 -25.89 19.72 2.01
N GLU A 152 -25.84 20.95 2.50
CA GLU A 152 -24.58 21.57 2.93
C GLU A 152 -24.16 21.00 4.29
N VAL A 153 -23.01 20.31 4.31
CA VAL A 153 -22.38 19.83 5.55
C VAL A 153 -21.22 20.76 5.90
N PRO A 154 -21.33 21.64 6.91
CA PRO A 154 -20.23 22.50 7.33
C PRO A 154 -18.97 21.68 7.65
N GLY A 155 -17.88 21.96 6.95
CA GLY A 155 -16.60 21.25 7.11
C GLY A 155 -16.37 20.07 6.18
N ALA A 156 -17.29 19.76 5.25
CA ALA A 156 -17.10 18.73 4.24
C ALA A 156 -17.43 19.27 2.83
N ARG A 157 -16.66 18.84 1.83
CA ARG A 157 -16.84 19.20 0.41
C ARG A 157 -16.86 17.94 -0.44
N LEU A 158 -17.77 17.88 -1.41
CA LEU A 158 -17.75 16.85 -2.43
C LEU A 158 -16.60 17.12 -3.41
N THR A 159 -15.68 16.18 -3.53
CA THR A 159 -14.59 16.20 -4.51
C THR A 159 -14.61 14.92 -5.32
N GLN A 160 -14.60 15.02 -6.65
CA GLN A 160 -14.48 13.88 -7.55
C GLN A 160 -13.19 14.00 -8.35
N GLY A 161 -12.30 13.02 -8.18
CA GLY A 161 -11.09 12.89 -9.00
C GLY A 161 -11.34 12.06 -10.25
N VAL A 162 -10.54 12.28 -11.29
CA VAL A 162 -10.50 11.44 -12.50
C VAL A 162 -9.25 10.57 -12.42
N ARG A 163 -9.36 9.29 -12.77
CA ARG A 163 -8.23 8.35 -12.87
C ARG A 163 -8.22 7.70 -14.25
N VAL A 164 -7.05 7.34 -14.74
CA VAL A 164 -6.93 6.47 -15.92
C VAL A 164 -7.18 5.02 -15.47
N GLU A 165 -8.03 4.30 -16.21
CA GLU A 165 -8.28 2.88 -16.02
C GLU A 165 -7.70 2.12 -17.21
N ILE A 166 -6.77 1.18 -16.96
CA ILE A 166 -6.18 0.31 -17.99
C ILE A 166 -6.78 -1.10 -17.78
N ARG A 167 -7.67 -1.52 -18.70
CA ARG A 167 -8.34 -2.83 -18.64
C ARG A 167 -7.66 -3.89 -19.50
#